data_AF-A0A2L2YAY4-F1
#
_entry.id   AF-A0A2L2YAY4-F1
#
_cell.length_a   1.000
_cell.length_b   1.000
_cell.length_c   1.000
_cell.angle_alpha   90.00
_cell.angle_beta   90.00
_cell.angle_gamma   90.00
#
_symmetry.space_group_name_H-M   'P 1'
#
loop_
_entity.id
_entity.type
_entity.pdbx_description
1 polymer ?
#
loop_
_entity_poly.entity_id
_entity_poly.type
_entity_poly.pdbx_seq_one_letter_code
_entity_poly.pdbx_strand_id
1 'polypeptide(L)'
;KMYSLILRTLLFVGTVWCQSSVMMPRTSTAHSLFPAMAPTTQLKVGCPRKEDIHPCECLEVPKSDSASGEMEIETVAFCKTIRNAQVLQNAMKGMQGHIIDFMVLDSCKLPPFPNGLFYNVGIKWMEILNSTVQLKQPFFQCASNCW
;
A
#
# COMPACT_ATOMS: atom_id res chain seq x y z
N LYS A 1 -58.56 -4.62 -30.67
CA LYS A 1 -57.78 -5.88 -30.61
C LYS A 1 -56.57 -5.66 -29.71
N MET A 2 -56.81 -5.57 -28.40
CA MET A 2 -55.85 -5.05 -27.40
C MET A 2 -56.03 -5.74 -26.04
N TYR A 3 -56.32 -7.04 -26.01
CA TYR A 3 -56.54 -7.81 -24.77
C TYR A 3 -56.19 -9.29 -24.94
N SER A 4 -54.93 -9.61 -25.25
CA SER A 4 -54.47 -11.00 -25.24
C SER A 4 -52.97 -11.10 -25.01
N LEU A 5 -52.48 -10.47 -23.92
CA LEU A 5 -51.12 -10.69 -23.42
C LEU A 5 -50.99 -10.41 -21.91
N ILE A 6 -52.11 -10.53 -21.18
CA ILE A 6 -52.16 -10.51 -19.72
C ILE A 6 -52.76 -11.85 -19.29
N LEU A 7 -52.04 -12.96 -19.54
CA LEU A 7 -52.42 -14.28 -19.04
C LEU A 7 -51.24 -15.27 -19.05
N ARG A 8 -50.10 -14.85 -18.49
CA ARG A 8 -49.03 -15.77 -18.04
C ARG A 8 -48.47 -15.36 -16.67
N THR A 9 -49.28 -14.65 -15.90
CA THR A 9 -49.17 -14.62 -14.44
C THR A 9 -50.01 -15.77 -13.91
N LEU A 10 -49.46 -16.52 -12.95
CA LEU A 10 -50.03 -17.68 -12.25
C LEU A 10 -49.78 -19.01 -12.95
N LEU A 11 -48.67 -19.65 -12.56
CA LEU A 11 -48.64 -21.01 -12.00
C LEU A 11 -47.19 -21.47 -12.01
N PHE A 12 -46.48 -21.29 -10.90
CA PHE A 12 -45.54 -22.28 -10.36
C PHE A 12 -45.28 -21.89 -8.91
N VAL A 13 -46.30 -22.15 -8.08
CA VAL A 13 -46.13 -22.35 -6.63
C VAL A 13 -45.39 -23.67 -6.50
N GLY A 14 -44.06 -23.62 -6.64
CA GLY A 14 -43.16 -24.70 -6.33
C GLY A 14 -42.55 -24.42 -4.96
N THR A 15 -43.13 -25.01 -3.93
CA THR A 15 -42.57 -25.05 -2.57
C THR A 15 -41.28 -25.87 -2.60
N VAL A 16 -40.15 -25.22 -2.84
CA VAL A 16 -38.83 -25.79 -2.59
C VAL A 16 -38.57 -25.63 -1.08
N TRP A 17 -38.75 -26.73 -0.35
CA TRP A 17 -38.09 -26.94 0.92
C TRP A 17 -36.57 -26.91 0.68
N CYS A 18 -35.97 -25.72 0.75
CA CYS A 18 -34.56 -25.63 1.08
C CYS A 18 -34.43 -25.96 2.56
N GLN A 19 -33.92 -27.15 2.84
CA GLN A 19 -33.25 -27.44 4.09
C GLN A 19 -32.37 -26.23 4.44
N SER A 20 -32.62 -25.64 5.60
CA SER A 20 -31.68 -24.76 6.28
C SER A 20 -30.45 -25.59 6.58
N SER A 21 -29.59 -25.76 5.59
CA SER A 21 -28.19 -26.07 5.79
C SER A 21 -27.68 -24.99 6.72
N VAL A 22 -27.40 -25.40 7.96
CA VAL A 22 -26.67 -24.64 8.96
C VAL A 22 -25.47 -24.03 8.24
N MET A 23 -25.59 -22.76 7.86
CA MET A 23 -24.44 -21.94 7.52
C MET A 23 -23.68 -21.85 8.82
N MET A 24 -22.69 -22.72 8.98
CA MET A 24 -21.62 -22.42 9.90
C MET A 24 -21.10 -21.05 9.49
N PRO A 25 -20.96 -20.08 10.42
CA PRO A 25 -20.09 -18.96 10.15
C PRO A 25 -18.74 -19.59 9.88
N ARG A 26 -18.34 -19.63 8.60
CA ARG A 26 -16.95 -19.79 8.23
C ARG A 26 -16.32 -18.56 8.85
N THR A 27 -15.75 -18.76 10.03
CA THR A 27 -14.69 -17.93 10.58
C THR A 27 -13.61 -17.94 9.49
N SER A 28 -13.80 -17.07 8.50
CA SER A 28 -12.71 -16.50 7.76
C SER A 28 -11.94 -15.71 8.80
N THR A 29 -11.09 -16.41 9.54
CA THR A 29 -9.80 -15.88 9.93
C THR A 29 -9.15 -15.45 8.62
N ALA A 30 -9.53 -14.26 8.14
CA ALA A 30 -8.62 -13.42 7.41
C ALA A 30 -7.45 -13.25 8.38
N HIS A 31 -6.46 -14.15 8.25
CA HIS A 31 -5.14 -13.87 8.76
C HIS A 31 -4.72 -12.62 8.00
N SER A 32 -5.00 -11.47 8.63
CA SER A 32 -4.33 -10.23 8.31
C SER A 32 -2.85 -10.60 8.25
N LEU A 33 -2.29 -10.58 7.04
CA LEU A 33 -0.86 -10.76 6.80
C LEU A 33 -0.02 -9.66 7.47
N PHE A 34 -0.69 -8.74 8.18
CA PHE A 34 -0.12 -7.67 8.96
C PHE A 34 -0.51 -7.90 10.43
N PRO A 35 0.42 -8.33 11.30
CA PRO A 35 0.15 -8.38 12.73
C PRO A 35 -0.22 -6.96 13.23
N ALA A 36 -1.39 -6.81 13.83
CA ALA A 36 -1.98 -5.54 14.26
C ALA A 36 -1.29 -4.90 15.48
N MET A 37 -0.08 -5.34 15.85
CA MET A 37 0.66 -4.87 17.02
C MET A 37 2.16 -4.84 16.70
N ALA A 38 2.56 -4.07 15.70
CA ALA A 38 3.93 -3.61 15.63
C ALA A 38 4.10 -2.51 16.70
N PRO A 39 5.13 -2.58 17.57
CA PRO A 39 5.47 -1.49 18.47
C PRO A 39 5.61 -0.20 17.67
N THR A 40 4.96 0.89 18.10
CA THR A 40 5.15 2.23 17.56
C THR A 40 6.56 2.70 17.91
N THR A 41 7.56 2.19 17.18
CA THR A 41 8.89 2.78 17.18
C THR A 41 8.73 4.22 16.72
N GLN A 42 9.08 5.17 17.58
CA GLN A 42 9.07 6.58 17.21
C GLN A 42 9.93 6.77 15.96
N LEU A 43 9.28 7.16 14.87
CA LEU A 43 9.97 7.41 13.61
C LEU A 43 10.78 8.70 13.76
N LYS A 44 12.04 8.65 13.35
CA LYS A 44 12.97 9.77 13.36
C LYS A 44 12.85 10.53 12.04
N VAL A 45 12.74 11.86 12.11
CA VAL A 45 12.85 12.72 10.93
C VAL A 45 14.32 12.82 10.51
N GLY A 46 14.58 12.73 9.21
CA GLY A 46 15.91 12.92 8.63
C GLY A 46 16.46 11.66 7.96
N CYS A 47 17.61 11.82 7.31
CA CYS A 47 18.20 10.77 6.50
C CYS A 47 18.87 9.66 7.35
N PRO A 48 18.72 8.38 6.96
CA PRO A 48 19.54 7.30 7.49
C PRO A 48 21.00 7.43 7.03
N ARG A 49 21.87 6.57 7.57
CA ARG A 49 23.28 6.56 7.15
C ARG A 49 23.38 6.10 5.70
N LYS A 50 24.29 6.72 4.94
CA LYS A 50 24.44 6.49 3.50
C LYS A 50 24.79 5.04 3.17
N GLU A 51 25.60 4.41 4.01
CA GLU A 51 26.03 3.02 3.89
C GLU A 51 24.89 2.01 4.03
N ASP A 52 23.86 2.35 4.82
CA ASP A 52 22.73 1.45 5.11
C ASP A 52 21.69 1.47 3.97
N ILE A 53 21.65 2.53 3.17
CA ILE A 53 20.67 2.73 2.10
C ILE A 53 21.25 2.59 0.68
N HIS A 54 22.54 2.30 0.54
CA HIS A 54 23.16 2.19 -0.79
C HIS A 54 22.48 1.09 -1.64
N PRO A 55 22.10 1.34 -2.91
CA PRO A 55 22.51 2.46 -3.78
C PRO A 55 21.54 3.66 -3.82
N CYS A 56 20.61 3.76 -2.88
CA CYS A 56 19.76 4.94 -2.77
C CYS A 56 20.54 6.14 -2.18
N GLU A 57 20.04 7.33 -2.43
CA GLU A 57 20.53 8.59 -1.91
C GLU A 57 19.44 9.25 -1.07
N CYS A 58 19.82 9.96 -0.01
CA CYS A 58 18.90 10.72 0.82
C CYS A 58 19.47 12.11 1.08
N LEU A 59 18.63 13.13 0.96
CA LEU A 59 18.96 14.54 1.11
C LEU A 59 17.99 15.21 2.08
N GLU A 60 18.51 16.07 2.94
CA GLU A 60 17.73 16.95 3.79
C GLU A 60 17.73 18.34 3.16
N VAL A 61 16.56 18.81 2.74
CA VAL A 61 16.37 20.06 2.00
C VAL A 61 15.64 21.04 2.91
N PRO A 62 16.21 22.23 3.21
CA PRO A 62 15.49 23.24 3.95
C PRO A 62 14.35 23.80 3.09
N LYS A 63 13.15 23.86 3.66
CA LYS A 63 11.96 24.40 3.01
C LYS A 63 12.02 25.92 3.01
N SER A 64 11.93 26.52 1.81
CA SER A 64 12.00 27.97 1.64
C SER A 64 10.73 28.72 2.03
N ASP A 65 9.61 28.00 2.18
CA ASP A 65 8.27 28.61 2.13
C ASP A 65 7.66 28.85 3.51
N SER A 66 8.47 28.82 4.57
CA SER A 66 8.01 29.03 5.93
C SER A 66 7.65 30.49 6.17
N ALA A 67 6.43 30.87 5.81
CA ALA A 67 5.80 32.13 6.22
C ALA A 67 5.79 32.33 7.76
N SER A 68 6.03 31.27 8.54
CA SER A 68 6.13 31.26 10.00
C SER A 68 7.53 31.54 10.55
N GLY A 69 8.57 31.63 9.71
CA GLY A 69 9.96 31.79 10.16
C GLY A 69 10.59 30.55 10.81
N GLU A 70 9.87 29.42 10.84
CA GLU A 70 10.41 28.13 11.32
C GLU A 70 11.08 27.38 10.16
N MET A 71 12.38 27.06 10.29
CA MET A 71 13.11 26.28 9.29
C MET A 71 12.63 24.82 9.34
N GLU A 72 11.75 24.44 8.42
CA GLU A 72 11.33 23.05 8.22
C GLU A 72 12.34 22.36 7.29
N ILE A 73 12.76 21.13 7.63
CA ILE A 73 13.65 20.32 6.81
C ILE A 73 12.83 19.20 6.19
N GLU A 74 12.85 19.11 4.86
CA GLU A 74 12.21 18.05 4.10
C GLU A 74 13.23 16.96 3.76
N THR A 75 12.89 15.71 4.05
CA THR A 75 13.73 14.55 3.78
C THR A 75 13.33 13.92 2.45
N VAL A 76 14.25 13.89 1.49
CA VAL A 76 14.02 13.39 0.13
C VAL A 76 14.92 12.19 -0.15
N ALA A 77 14.33 11.06 -0.54
CA ALA A 77 15.06 9.84 -0.88
C ALA A 77 14.89 9.46 -2.36
N PHE A 78 15.99 9.08 -3.01
CA PHE A 78 16.03 8.67 -4.41
C PHE A 78 16.64 7.28 -4.53
N CYS A 79 15.92 6.34 -5.13
CA CYS A 79 16.46 5.06 -5.55
C CYS A 79 16.35 4.96 -7.06
N LYS A 80 17.49 4.80 -7.74
CA LYS A 80 17.55 4.79 -9.21
C LYS A 80 18.17 3.50 -9.73
N THR A 81 17.60 2.95 -10.79
CA THR A 81 18.19 1.85 -11.58
C THR A 81 18.47 0.57 -10.77
N ILE A 82 17.70 0.30 -9.71
CA ILE A 82 17.89 -0.92 -8.90
C ILE A 82 17.17 -2.09 -9.55
N ARG A 83 17.91 -2.89 -10.34
CA ARG A 83 17.35 -4.05 -11.08
C ARG A 83 17.19 -5.31 -10.21
N ASN A 84 17.88 -5.36 -9.07
CA ASN A 84 17.80 -6.48 -8.13
C ASN A 84 16.87 -6.13 -6.96
N ALA A 85 15.76 -6.85 -6.84
CA ALA A 85 14.77 -6.63 -5.80
C ALA A 85 15.33 -6.81 -4.38
N GLN A 86 16.32 -7.69 -4.18
CA GLN A 86 16.98 -7.87 -2.87
C GLN A 86 17.81 -6.65 -2.48
N VAL A 87 18.48 -6.01 -3.45
CA VAL A 87 19.26 -4.79 -3.20
C VAL A 87 18.32 -3.67 -2.78
N LEU A 88 17.19 -3.51 -3.47
CA LEU A 88 16.16 -2.54 -3.07
C LEU A 88 15.63 -2.85 -1.67
N GLN A 89 15.26 -4.11 -1.38
CA GLN A 89 14.77 -4.49 -0.06
C GLN A 89 15.78 -4.21 1.06
N ASN A 90 17.07 -4.42 0.81
CA ASN A 90 18.11 -4.12 1.80
C ASN A 90 18.24 -2.60 2.00
N ALA A 91 18.24 -1.81 0.93
CA ALA A 91 18.23 -0.35 1.04
C ALA A 91 17.01 0.16 1.81
N MET A 92 15.83 -0.42 1.58
CA MET A 92 14.61 -0.08 2.32
C MET A 92 14.66 -0.46 3.80
N LYS A 93 15.37 -1.54 4.16
CA LYS A 93 15.63 -1.87 5.57
C LYS A 93 16.46 -0.78 6.25
N GLY A 94 17.44 -0.20 5.55
CA GLY A 94 18.22 0.94 6.04
C GLY A 94 17.37 2.20 6.30
N MET A 95 16.21 2.32 5.67
CA MET A 95 15.26 3.42 5.90
C MET A 95 14.27 3.15 7.06
N GLN A 96 14.31 1.97 7.68
CA GLN A 96 13.40 1.64 8.78
C GLN A 96 13.64 2.56 9.98
N GLY A 97 12.54 3.02 10.58
CA GLY A 97 12.58 3.98 11.68
C GLY A 97 12.72 5.42 11.23
N HIS A 98 12.73 5.71 9.92
CA HIS A 98 12.84 7.08 9.39
C HIS A 98 11.53 7.58 8.76
N ILE A 99 11.33 8.90 8.79
CA ILE A 99 10.30 9.61 8.03
C ILE A 99 10.94 10.24 6.80
N ILE A 100 10.43 9.89 5.63
CA ILE A 100 10.80 10.40 4.32
C ILE A 100 9.60 11.21 3.79
N ASP A 101 9.80 12.50 3.54
CA ASP A 101 8.76 13.38 3.03
C ASP A 101 8.48 13.06 1.56
N PHE A 102 9.53 12.90 0.75
CA PHE A 102 9.42 12.60 -0.67
C PHE A 102 10.34 11.44 -1.06
N MET A 103 9.74 10.38 -1.59
CA MET A 103 10.49 9.22 -2.07
C MET A 103 10.30 9.03 -3.58
N VAL A 104 11.40 8.89 -4.32
CA VAL A 104 11.37 8.62 -5.77
C VAL A 104 12.01 7.27 -6.06
N LEU A 105 11.23 6.38 -6.67
CA LEU A 105 11.66 5.07 -7.15
C LEU A 105 11.68 5.10 -8.68
N ASP A 106 12.85 5.35 -9.28
CA ASP A 106 13.01 5.43 -10.73
C ASP A 106 13.71 4.18 -11.29
N SER A 107 13.08 3.53 -12.26
CA SER A 107 13.64 2.37 -12.98
C SER A 107 14.06 1.22 -12.04
N CYS A 108 13.38 1.11 -10.89
CA CYS A 108 13.60 0.08 -9.89
C CYS A 108 12.69 -1.13 -10.13
N LYS A 109 13.19 -2.33 -9.89
CA LYS A 109 12.41 -3.57 -9.91
C LYS A 109 11.75 -3.78 -8.55
N LEU A 110 10.53 -3.27 -8.36
CA LEU A 110 9.82 -3.47 -7.10
C LEU A 110 9.26 -4.90 -7.02
N PRO A 111 9.24 -5.51 -5.83
CA PRO A 111 8.50 -6.74 -5.60
C PRO A 111 6.99 -6.54 -5.85
N PRO A 112 6.24 -7.60 -6.20
CA PRO A 112 4.80 -7.51 -6.39
C PRO A 112 4.11 -7.10 -5.09
N PHE A 113 3.11 -6.21 -5.14
CA PHE A 113 2.36 -5.79 -3.95
C PHE A 113 1.25 -6.79 -3.60
N PRO A 114 0.95 -6.99 -2.30
CA PRO A 114 1.62 -6.44 -1.10
C PRO A 114 2.88 -7.22 -0.70
N ASN A 115 3.92 -6.54 -0.18
CA ASN A 115 5.24 -7.17 0.10
C ASN A 115 6.01 -6.63 1.32
N GLY A 116 5.42 -5.75 2.15
CA GLY A 116 6.09 -5.21 3.34
C GLY A 116 7.35 -4.39 3.07
N LEU A 117 7.62 -3.99 1.83
CA LEU A 117 8.83 -3.24 1.44
C LEU A 117 9.03 -1.96 2.26
N PHE A 118 7.93 -1.31 2.64
CA PHE A 118 7.91 -0.06 3.41
C PHE A 118 7.58 -0.29 4.89
N TYR A 119 7.76 -1.51 5.38
CA TYR A 119 7.48 -1.82 6.78
C TYR A 119 8.32 -0.94 7.70
N ASN A 120 7.65 -0.18 8.58
CA ASN A 120 8.27 0.75 9.52
C ASN A 120 9.09 1.88 8.87
N VAL A 121 8.70 2.31 7.66
CA VAL A 121 9.21 3.52 7.01
C VAL A 121 8.04 4.49 6.87
N GLY A 122 8.17 5.70 7.42
CA GLY A 122 7.13 6.72 7.29
C GLY A 122 7.30 7.47 5.97
N ILE A 123 6.48 7.20 4.96
CA ILE A 123 6.58 7.89 3.66
C ILE A 123 5.36 8.78 3.48
N LYS A 124 5.55 10.10 3.38
CA LYS A 124 4.44 11.04 3.15
C LYS A 124 4.00 11.05 1.69
N TRP A 125 4.98 11.11 0.77
CA TRP A 125 4.73 11.09 -0.66
C TRP A 125 5.73 10.18 -1.38
N MET A 126 5.24 9.42 -2.37
CA MET A 126 6.06 8.52 -3.17
C MET A 126 5.72 8.63 -4.65
N GLU A 127 6.76 8.72 -5.48
CA GLU A 127 6.66 8.70 -6.93
C GLU A 127 7.40 7.46 -7.48
N ILE A 128 6.72 6.71 -8.36
CA ILE A 128 7.28 5.53 -9.01
C ILE A 128 7.38 5.84 -10.51
N LEU A 129 8.62 5.94 -11.01
CA LEU A 129 8.93 6.29 -12.38
C LEU A 129 9.54 5.09 -13.11
N ASN A 130 9.17 4.88 -14.37
CA ASN A 130 9.77 3.89 -15.27
C ASN A 130 9.92 2.48 -14.66
N SER A 131 9.05 2.10 -13.74
CA SER A 131 9.13 0.83 -13.02
C SER A 131 8.25 -0.24 -13.67
N THR A 132 8.69 -1.50 -13.59
CA THR A 132 7.93 -2.66 -14.06
C THR A 132 6.84 -3.09 -13.09
N VAL A 133 6.44 -2.24 -12.14
CA VAL A 133 5.44 -2.57 -11.13
C VAL A 133 4.10 -2.81 -11.78
N GLN A 134 3.51 -3.95 -11.46
CA GLN A 134 2.11 -4.21 -11.72
C GLN A 134 1.36 -4.13 -10.40
N LEU A 135 0.59 -3.06 -10.23
CA LEU A 135 -0.37 -2.96 -9.13
C LEU A 135 -1.56 -3.86 -9.46
N LYS A 136 -1.80 -4.87 -8.61
CA LYS A 136 -2.91 -5.81 -8.79
C LYS A 136 -4.14 -5.29 -8.06
N GLN A 137 -5.33 -5.76 -8.46
CA GLN A 137 -6.62 -5.40 -7.86
C GLN A 137 -6.64 -5.32 -6.33
N PRO A 138 -5.99 -6.23 -5.57
CA PRO A 138 -5.98 -6.15 -4.10
C PRO A 138 -5.34 -4.87 -3.56
N PHE A 139 -4.34 -4.30 -4.27
CA PHE A 139 -3.73 -3.04 -3.88
C PHE A 139 -4.75 -1.90 -3.94
N PHE A 140 -5.48 -1.79 -5.06
CA PHE A 140 -6.50 -0.75 -5.24
C PHE A 140 -7.67 -0.90 -4.26
N GLN A 141 -8.04 -2.14 -3.91
CA GLN A 141 -9.06 -2.41 -2.91
C GLN A 141 -8.65 -2.01 -1.49
N CYS A 142 -7.37 -2.15 -1.10
CA CYS A 142 -6.91 -1.56 0.17
C CYS A 142 -6.81 -0.04 0.03
N ALA A 143 -6.20 0.49 -1.02
CA ALA A 143 -6.05 1.93 -1.17
C ALA A 143 -7.40 2.69 -1.11
N SER A 144 -8.50 2.08 -1.56
CA SER A 144 -9.84 2.67 -1.47
C SER A 144 -10.52 2.54 -0.11
N ASN A 145 -10.13 1.56 0.73
CA ASN A 145 -10.87 1.15 1.93
C ASN A 145 -10.04 1.19 3.23
N CYS A 146 -8.73 1.40 3.14
CA CYS A 146 -7.81 1.50 4.27
C CYS A 146 -7.90 2.96 4.79
N TRP A 147 -8.82 3.20 5.72
CA TRP A 147 -8.98 4.45 6.51
C TRP A 147 -8.56 4.20 7.96
#